data_AF-A0A7C5QAL1-F1
#
_entry.id   AF-A0A7C5QAL1-F1
#
_cell.length_a   1.000
_cell.length_b   1.000
_cell.length_c   1.000
_cell.angle_alpha   90.00
_cell.angle_beta   90.00
_cell.angle_gamma   90.00
#
_symmetry.space_group_name_H-M   'P 1'
#
loop_
_entity.id
_entity.type
_entity.pdbx_description
1 polymer ?
#
loop_
_entity_poly.entity_id
_entity_poly.type
_entity_poly.pdbx_seq_one_letter_code
_entity_poly.pdbx_strand_id
1 'polypeptide(L)' 'MVYLDGAFYYHAWNEVCVDGRWLSVDTTRNEIPADLTHIRLADGEGAELLAIAGLVGRLAVEALDDGRSAPR' A
#
# COMPACT_ATOMS: atom_id res chain seq x y z
N MET A 1 0.45 -1.28 -2.89
CA MET A 1 1.91 -1.48 -2.66
C MET A 1 2.19 -1.29 -1.17
N VAL A 2 3.30 -1.81 -0.68
CA VAL A 2 3.73 -1.73 0.74
C VAL A 2 5.26 -1.51 0.81
N TYR A 3 5.76 -0.82 1.83
CA TYR A 3 7.20 -0.60 2.01
C TYR A 3 7.84 -1.73 2.79
N LEU A 4 8.81 -2.42 2.18
CA LEU A 4 9.52 -3.55 2.78
C LEU A 4 11.00 -3.43 2.45
N ASP A 5 11.87 -3.71 3.41
CA ASP A 5 13.32 -3.85 3.20
C ASP A 5 13.97 -2.74 2.34
N GLY A 6 13.52 -1.50 2.50
CA GLY A 6 14.09 -0.35 1.79
C GLY A 6 13.38 0.05 0.48
N ALA A 7 12.36 -0.68 0.03
CA ALA A 7 11.68 -0.41 -1.24
C ALA A 7 10.16 -0.64 -1.18
N PHE A 8 9.42 -0.04 -2.12
CA PHE A 8 8.00 -0.32 -2.30
C PHE A 8 7.78 -1.51 -3.23
N TYR A 9 7.03 -2.51 -2.75
CA TYR A 9 6.68 -3.70 -3.51
C TYR A 9 5.19 -3.71 -3.87
N TYR A 10 4.87 -4.26 -5.04
CA TYR A 10 3.48 -4.56 -5.40
C TYR A 10 2.91 -5.54 -4.37
N HIS A 11 1.75 -5.18 -3.83
CA HIS A 11 1.10 -5.94 -2.77
C HIS A 11 -0.40 -5.68 -2.81
N ALA A 12 -1.16 -6.73 -2.54
CA ALA A 12 -2.61 -6.70 -2.42
C ALA A 12 -2.97 -7.04 -0.97
N TRP A 13 -3.87 -6.26 -0.39
CA TRP A 13 -4.37 -6.44 0.97
C TRP A 13 -5.89 -6.31 0.97
N ASN A 14 -6.53 -6.51 2.12
CA ASN A 14 -7.97 -6.58 2.22
C ASN A 14 -8.57 -5.33 2.87
N GLU A 15 -9.84 -5.06 2.56
CA GLU A 15 -10.64 -4.10 3.31
C GLU A 15 -11.85 -4.81 3.91
N VAL A 16 -12.26 -4.38 5.09
CA VAL A 16 -13.44 -4.92 5.77
C VAL A 16 -14.38 -3.78 6.17
N CYS A 17 -15.68 -3.96 5.96
CA CYS A 17 -16.68 -2.97 6.35
C CYS A 17 -17.21 -3.31 7.76
N VAL A 18 -16.99 -2.41 8.72
CA VAL A 18 -17.47 -2.52 10.10
C VAL A 18 -18.28 -1.28 10.42
N ASP A 19 -19.54 -1.45 10.83
CA ASP A 19 -20.47 -0.35 11.13
C ASP A 19 -20.56 0.72 10.01
N GLY A 20 -20.56 0.26 8.75
CA GLY A 20 -20.63 1.14 7.57
C GLY A 20 -19.33 1.87 7.24
N ARG A 21 -18.21 1.51 7.89
CA ARG A 21 -16.89 2.11 7.67
C ARG A 21 -15.92 1.07 7.11
N TRP A 22 -15.22 1.43 6.05
CA TRP A 22 -14.15 0.61 5.51
C TRP A 22 -12.88 0.72 6.37
N LEU A 23 -12.38 -0.42 6.80
CA LEU A 23 -11.12 -0.57 7.53
C LEU A 23 -10.12 -1.27 6.61
N SER A 24 -8.97 -0.65 6.40
CA SER A 24 -7.84 -1.26 5.71
C SER A 24 -7.18 -2.28 6.63
N VAL A 25 -7.02 -3.52 6.17
CA VAL A 25 -6.47 -4.64 6.95
C VAL A 25 -5.47 -5.42 6.09
N ASP A 26 -4.39 -5.90 6.70
CA ASP A 26 -3.48 -6.82 6.03
C ASP A 26 -3.30 -8.10 6.85
N THR A 27 -4.00 -9.16 6.44
CA THR A 27 -3.90 -10.48 7.08
C THR A 27 -2.57 -11.19 6.79
N THR A 28 -1.89 -10.84 5.69
CA THR A 28 -0.58 -11.43 5.34
C THR A 28 0.54 -10.87 6.22
N ARG A 29 0.30 -9.70 6.82
CA ARG A 29 1.22 -8.98 7.71
C ARG A 29 0.76 -8.89 9.16
N ASN A 30 -0.44 -9.37 9.47
CA ASN A 30 -1.07 -9.26 10.79
C ASN A 30 -1.24 -7.80 11.25
N GLU A 31 -1.70 -6.92 10.35
CA GLU A 31 -1.87 -5.48 10.58
C GLU A 31 -3.35 -5.06 10.54
N ILE A 32 -3.82 -4.41 11.61
CA ILE A 32 -5.16 -3.80 11.73
C ILE A 32 -5.04 -2.48 12.52
N PRO A 33 -5.22 -1.30 11.88
CA PRO A 33 -5.32 -1.12 10.43
C PRO A 33 -3.98 -1.41 9.74
N ALA A 34 -4.02 -1.63 8.42
CA ALA A 34 -2.81 -1.62 7.59
C ALA A 34 -2.05 -0.30 7.80
N ASP A 35 -0.72 -0.35 7.87
CA ASP A 35 0.09 0.82 8.18
C ASP A 35 0.08 1.89 7.06
N LEU A 36 0.72 3.04 7.32
CA LEU A 36 0.79 4.16 6.36
C LEU A 36 1.59 3.85 5.09
N THR A 37 2.31 2.72 5.03
CA THR A 37 3.10 2.32 3.85
C THR A 37 2.23 1.67 2.77
N HIS A 38 0.98 1.36 3.07
CA HIS A 38 0.02 0.78 2.14
C HIS A 38 -0.56 1.83 1.18
N ILE A 39 0.08 2.01 0.03
CA ILE A 39 -0.38 2.94 -1.01
C ILE A 39 -1.27 2.19 -2.03
N ARG A 40 -2.52 2.64 -2.17
CA ARG A 40 -3.52 2.08 -3.10
C ARG A 40 -3.27 2.54 -4.53
N LEU A 41 -3.24 1.58 -5.44
CA LEU A 41 -3.15 1.83 -6.89
C LEU A 41 -4.45 1.48 -7.62
N ALA A 42 -5.17 0.48 -7.12
CA ALA A 42 -6.48 0.03 -7.60
C ALA A 42 -7.22 -0.61 -6.42
N ASP A 43 -8.54 -0.69 -6.54
CA ASP A 43 -9.46 -1.38 -5.64
C ASP A 43 -10.54 -2.10 -6.45
N GLY A 44 -11.34 -2.92 -5.78
CA GLY A 44 -12.36 -3.75 -6.41
C GLY A 44 -11.97 -5.23 -6.47
N GLU A 45 -12.61 -5.97 -7.38
CA GLU A 45 -12.49 -7.42 -7.48
C GLU A 45 -12.16 -7.87 -8.90
N GLY A 46 -11.49 -9.03 -9.02
CA GLY A 46 -11.24 -9.68 -10.31
C GLY A 46 -10.49 -8.77 -11.32
N ALA A 47 -11.19 -8.39 -12.39
CA ALA A 47 -10.60 -7.61 -13.48
C ALA A 47 -10.25 -6.16 -13.10
N GLU A 48 -10.90 -5.59 -12.08
CA GLU A 48 -10.60 -4.23 -11.60
C GLU A 48 -9.18 -4.14 -11.05
N LEU A 49 -8.71 -5.22 -10.39
CA LEU A 49 -7.34 -5.34 -9.90
C LEU A 49 -6.30 -5.42 -11.03
N LEU A 50 -6.70 -5.77 -12.27
CA LEU A 50 -5.80 -5.78 -13.43
C LEU A 50 -5.49 -4.37 -13.96
N ALA A 51 -6.17 -3.33 -13.49
CA ALA A 51 -5.89 -1.94 -13.86
C ALA A 51 -4.43 -1.55 -13.61
N ILE A 52 -3.75 -2.20 -12.64
CA ILE A 52 -2.34 -1.94 -12.34
C ILE A 52 -1.37 -2.48 -13.41
N ALA A 53 -1.81 -3.34 -14.33
CA ALA A 53 -0.92 -3.95 -15.34
C ALA A 53 -0.20 -2.89 -16.19
N GLY A 54 -0.85 -1.74 -16.43
CA GLY A 54 -0.25 -0.60 -17.11
C GLY A 54 0.91 0.05 -16.35
N LEU A 55 0.99 -0.12 -15.03
CA LEU A 55 1.99 0.52 -14.17
C LEU A 55 3.24 -0.34 -13.96
N VAL A 56 3.15 -1.65 -14.21
CA VAL A 56 4.26 -2.60 -14.01
C VAL A 56 5.47 -2.19 -14.85
N GLY A 57 6.62 -2.03 -14.20
CA GLY A 57 7.87 -1.60 -14.82
C GLY A 57 7.92 -0.12 -15.25
N ARG A 58 6.85 0.65 -15.03
CA ARG A 58 6.76 2.08 -15.38
C ARG A 58 6.63 2.99 -14.16
N LEU A 59 6.07 2.50 -13.07
CA LEU A 59 5.96 3.22 -11.81
C LEU A 59 7.22 3.03 -10.96
N ALA A 60 7.80 4.13 -10.49
CA ALA A 60 8.87 4.17 -9.51
C ALA A 60 8.45 5.06 -8.33
N VAL A 61 8.86 4.69 -7.12
CA VAL A 61 8.56 5.43 -5.89
C VAL A 61 9.87 5.72 -5.17
N GLU A 62 10.05 6.96 -4.77
CA GLU A 62 11.20 7.43 -4.00
C GLU A 62 10.68 8.07 -2.70
N ALA A 63 11.24 7.67 -1.57
CA ALA A 63 10.94 8.29 -0.28
C ALA A 63 11.75 9.60 -0.17
N LEU A 64 11.06 10.71 0.06
CA LEU A 64 11.69 12.01 0.24
C LEU A 64 11.99 12.25 1.72
N ASP A 65 13.19 12.75 2.02
CA ASP A 65 13.52 13.29 3.33
C ASP A 65 12.87 14.67 3.49
N ASP A 66 12.33 14.95 4.69
CA ASP A 66 11.70 16.22 4.99
C ASP A 66 12.70 17.28 5.50
N GLY A 67 13.99 16.92 5.57
CA GLY A 67 15.09 17.80 5.94
C GLY A 67 15.06 18.24 7.41
N ARG A 68 14.19 17.67 8.24
CA ARG A 68 14.08 17.94 9.69
C ARG A 68 14.69 16.84 10.56
N SER A 69 15.44 15.93 9.97
CA SER A 69 16.23 14.92 10.68
C SER A 69 17.54 15.56 11.19
N ALA A 70 17.53 16.03 12.45
CA ALA A 70 18.76 16.41 13.15
C ALA A 70 19.75 15.24 13.18
N PRO A 71 21.07 15.48 13.09
CA PRO A 71 22.07 14.41 13.11
C PRO A 71 22.01 13.62 14.43
N ARG A 72 22.06 12.29 14.30
CA ARG A 72 22.26 11.37 15.43
C ARG A 72 23.68 11.45 15.98
#